data_AF-A0A931WKM5-F1
#
_entry.id   AF-A0A931WKM5-F1
#
_cell.length_a   1.000
_cell.length_b   1.000
_cell.length_c   1.000
_cell.angle_alpha   90.00
_cell.angle_beta   90.00
_cell.angle_gamma   90.00
#
_symmetry.space_group_name_H-M   'P 1'
#
loop_
_entity.id
_entity.type
_entity.pdbx_description
1 polymer ?
#
loop_
_entity_poly.entity_id
_entity_poly.type
_entity_poly.pdbx_seq_one_letter_code
_entity_poly.pdbx_strand_id
1 'polypeptide(L)' 'ILRKAFTDTMKDPEFVADATKAKLGVDPVSSEELERIIAGLFKLDAVLVARLKDILYK' A
#
# COMPACT_ATOMS: atom_id res chain seq x y z
N ILE A 1 10.87 -17.46 -0.88
CA ILE A 1 11.34 -17.12 0.49
C ILE A 1 11.15 -15.63 0.78
N LEU A 2 11.63 -14.72 -0.07
CA LEU A 2 11.54 -13.26 0.16
C LEU A 2 10.13 -12.73 0.44
N ARG A 3 9.13 -13.09 -0.39
CA ARG A 3 7.74 -12.64 -0.18
C ARG A 3 7.21 -13.02 1.20
N LYS A 4 7.44 -14.26 1.61
CA LYS A 4 7.03 -14.76 2.93
C LYS A 4 7.74 -14.00 4.05
N ALA A 5 9.07 -13.87 3.96
CA ALA A 5 9.84 -13.12 4.96
C ALA A 5 9.36 -11.67 5.08
N PHE A 6 9.12 -11.00 3.96
CA PHE A 6 8.55 -9.64 3.96
C PHE A 6 7.18 -9.58 4.65
N THR A 7 6.25 -10.47 4.27
CA THR A 7 4.93 -10.53 4.90
C THR A 7 5.00 -10.84 6.39
N ASP A 8 5.91 -11.72 6.80
CA ASP A 8 6.13 -12.07 8.20
C ASP A 8 6.67 -10.84 8.98
N THR A 9 7.63 -10.08 8.42
CA THR A 9 8.14 -8.83 9.03
C THR A 9 7.06 -7.75 9.15
N MET A 10 6.21 -7.59 8.14
CA MET A 10 5.12 -6.59 8.20
C MET A 10 4.08 -6.90 9.29
N LYS A 11 4.02 -8.15 9.78
CA LYS A 11 3.15 -8.59 10.87
C LYS A 11 3.87 -8.70 12.21
N ASP A 12 5.18 -8.46 12.22
CA ASP A 12 5.99 -8.58 13.43
C ASP A 12 5.63 -7.48 14.44
N PRO A 13 5.26 -7.83 15.68
CA PRO A 13 4.83 -6.84 16.68
C PRO A 13 5.91 -5.82 17.06
N GLU A 14 7.19 -6.21 17.06
CA GLU A 14 8.29 -5.30 17.39
C GLU A 14 8.50 -4.30 16.25
N PHE A 15 8.48 -4.78 15.01
CA PHE A 15 8.54 -3.93 13.82
C PHE A 15 7.39 -2.90 13.81
N VAL A 16 6.15 -3.33 14.09
CA VAL A 16 4.98 -2.44 14.13
C VAL A 16 5.10 -1.41 15.26
N ALA A 17 5.57 -1.81 16.44
CA ALA A 17 5.76 -0.90 17.56
C ALA A 17 6.79 0.20 17.23
N ASP A 18 7.90 -0.17 16.61
CA ASP A 18 8.95 0.78 16.23
C ASP A 18 8.52 1.68 15.08
N ALA A 19 7.81 1.14 14.08
CA ALA A 19 7.23 1.94 13.01
C ALA A 19 6.21 2.96 13.55
N THR A 20 5.38 2.55 14.51
CA THR A 20 4.40 3.43 15.18
C THR A 20 5.11 4.55 15.95
N LYS A 21 6.15 4.24 16.73
CA LYS A 21 6.97 5.26 17.42
C LYS A 21 7.58 6.25 16.44
N ALA A 22 8.04 5.76 15.29
CA ALA A 22 8.61 6.57 14.22
C ALA A 22 7.56 7.32 13.38
N LYS A 23 6.26 7.15 13.67
CA LYS A 23 5.13 7.70 12.90
C LYS A 23 5.15 7.28 11.42
N LEU A 24 5.67 6.09 11.14
CA LEU A 24 5.60 5.48 9.82
C LEU A 24 4.24 4.80 9.68
N GLY A 25 3.43 5.26 8.72
CA GLY A 25 2.16 4.61 8.37
C GLY A 25 2.43 3.28 7.68
N VAL A 26 2.44 2.18 8.43
CA VAL A 26 2.60 0.83 7.88
C VAL A 26 1.23 0.22 7.70
N ASP A 27 0.81 0.05 6.44
CA ASP A 27 -0.44 -0.63 6.06
C ASP A 27 -0.14 -1.74 5.03
N PRO A 28 0.26 -2.93 5.50
CA PRO A 28 0.66 -4.01 4.62
C PRO A 28 -0.57 -4.73 4.07
N VAL A 29 -0.77 -4.64 2.76
CA VAL A 29 -1.85 -5.31 2.04
C VAL A 29 -1.46 -6.72 1.56
N SER A 30 -2.45 -7.60 1.41
CA SER A 30 -2.25 -8.93 0.81
C SER A 30 -1.91 -8.84 -0.69
N SER A 31 -1.36 -9.91 -1.27
CA SER A 31 -1.02 -9.92 -2.70
C SER A 31 -2.27 -9.84 -3.57
N GLU A 32 -3.33 -10.53 -3.15
CA GLU A 32 -4.64 -10.53 -3.79
C GLU A 32 -5.31 -9.15 -3.72
N GLU A 33 -5.11 -8.44 -2.62
CA GLU A 33 -5.61 -7.07 -2.44
C GLU A 33 -4.82 -6.07 -3.27
N LEU A 34 -3.49 -6.22 -3.35
CA LEU A 34 -2.67 -5.44 -4.27
C LEU A 34 -3.13 -5.61 -5.73
N GLU A 35 -3.38 -6.86 -6.16
CA GLU A 35 -3.89 -7.14 -7.51
C GLU A 35 -5.26 -6.48 -7.74
N ARG A 36 -6.17 -6.52 -6.76
CA ARG A 36 -7.48 -5.84 -6.85
C ARG A 36 -7.33 -4.32 -6.93
N ILE A 37 -6.43 -3.73 -6.15
CA ILE A 37 -6.15 -2.29 -6.17
C ILE A 37 -5.63 -1.89 -7.56
N ILE A 38 -4.66 -2.64 -8.09
CA ILE A 38 -4.08 -2.39 -9.43
C ILE A 38 -5.14 -2.56 -10.52
N ALA A 39 -5.94 -3.62 -10.47
CA ALA A 39 -7.01 -3.85 -11.44
C ALA A 39 -8.09 -2.76 -11.36
N GLY A 40 -8.40 -2.26 -10.16
CA GLY A 40 -9.29 -1.11 -9.95
C GLY A 40 -8.72 0.17 -10.54
N LEU A 41 -7.41 0.39 -10.40
CA LEU A 41 -6.70 1.53 -10.99
C LEU A 41 -6.88 1.61 -12.52
N PHE A 42 -6.78 0.47 -13.21
CA PHE A 42 -6.96 0.40 -14.67
C PHE A 42 -8.43 0.52 -15.13
N LYS A 43 -9.40 0.43 -14.20
CA LYS A 43 -10.82 0.64 -14.48
C LYS A 43 -11.29 2.06 -14.20
N LEU A 44 -10.44 2.89 -13.61
CA LEU A 44 -10.77 4.29 -13.35
C LEU A 44 -10.88 5.05 -14.69
N ASP A 45 -11.96 5.82 -14.82
CA ASP A 45 -12.16 6.70 -15.96
C ASP A 45 -10.98 7.67 -16.10
N ALA A 46 -10.53 7.91 -17.35
CA ALA A 46 -9.35 8.71 -17.63
C ALA A 46 -9.45 10.15 -17.07
N VAL A 47 -10.65 10.71 -16.99
CA VAL A 47 -10.92 12.03 -16.42
C VAL A 47 -10.70 12.03 -14.91
N LEU A 48 -11.08 10.95 -14.23
CA LEU A 48 -10.88 10.79 -12.79
C LEU A 48 -9.39 10.63 -12.45
N VAL A 49 -8.64 9.86 -13.24
CA VAL A 49 -7.18 9.72 -13.07
C VAL A 49 -6.47 11.07 -13.27
N ALA A 50 -6.87 11.85 -14.27
CA ALA A 50 -6.31 13.17 -14.52
C ALA A 50 -6.54 14.13 -13.34
N ARG A 51 -7.76 14.14 -12.77
CA ARG A 51 -8.06 14.94 -11.55
C ARG A 51 -7.26 14.49 -10.34
N LEU A 52 -7.14 13.19 -10.10
CA LEU A 52 -6.37 12.67 -8.95
C LEU A 52 -4.89 13.04 -9.05
N LYS A 53 -4.30 13.02 -10.24
CA LYS A 53 -2.92 13.47 -10.45
C LYS A 53 -2.72 14.94 -10.11
N ASP A 54 -3.66 15.81 -10.50
CA ASP A 54 -3.58 17.25 -10.17
C ASP A 54 -3.72 17.53 -8.67
N ILE A 55 -4.46 16.69 -7.93
CA ILE A 55 -4.65 16.84 -6.47
C ILE A 55 -3.45 16.28 -5.68
N LEU A 56 -2.92 15.12 -6.07
CA LEU A 56 -1.88 14.39 -5.32
C LEU A 56 -0.45 14.85 -5.59
N TYR A 57 -0.20 15.44 -6.76
CA TYR A 57 1.15 15.87 -7.18
C TYR A 57 1.28 17.39 -7.33
N LYS A 58 0.39 18.16 -6.69
CA LYS A 58 0.51 19.62 -6.56
C LYS A 58 1.43 20.00 -5.40
#